data_AF-A0A2T2N178-F1
#
_entry.id   AF-A0A2T2N178-F1
#
_cell.length_a   1.000
_cell.length_b   1.000
_cell.length_c   1.000
_cell.angle_alpha   90.00
_cell.angle_beta   90.00
_cell.angle_gamma   90.00
#
_symmetry.space_group_name_H-M   'P 1'
#
loop_
_entity.id
_entity.type
_entity.pdbx_description
1 polymer ?
#
loop_
_entity_poly.entity_id
_entity_poly.type
_entity_poly.pdbx_seq_one_letter_code
_entity_poly.pdbx_strand_id
1 'polypeptide(L)'
;MRKHWRIYHSGWSAAVKPGRPNRTGAKTVQERIGDGCRRVHCQRFFSSRHGSRYFEVQAPVQGQEGAPEPIPTDSQTAWAQVGERMAQAWETVRKQAETVIQDGEKDEINPWLERTGWLPYLIDMKRPELLACVEEPNSDPNQDEEPVEAAIWEAMDGLVRFSQASVIHQTGVFVRLEAIRTEKHQTRFQPLQPYMDEKSIIEHSRPWKQMLMFFARTQREHTWKSPRYRFTRRQREAWEELVKQAERQVGGDAGEEVDDEMEEEFGDEMEEVEDEMEDDVEEVDDEGVNMNEDGENQNQGSHEPRRLTRIQKACLQFCIQLLNQSITRQKYNSLLVCALAVLGVKKTGWKGPEQYPPILSAVIKVARFIVVQQVLELSEPLREAEFEGDSVYESDSGGRPLLKRCLQFVQKIIDKFIVRGSYGPMQ
;
A
#
# COMPACT_ATOMS: atom_id res chain seq x y z
N MET A 1 60.04 -60.76 -21.40
CA MET A 1 60.00 -61.18 -19.97
C MET A 1 61.37 -61.48 -19.38
N ARG A 2 62.07 -62.57 -19.74
CA ARG A 2 63.34 -62.98 -19.08
C ARG A 2 64.43 -61.89 -19.03
N LYS A 3 64.60 -61.11 -20.10
CA LYS A 3 65.52 -59.95 -20.13
C LYS A 3 65.05 -58.80 -19.22
N HIS A 4 63.74 -58.51 -19.21
CA HIS A 4 63.15 -57.44 -18.39
C HIS A 4 63.29 -57.71 -16.90
N TRP A 5 63.04 -58.95 -16.45
CA TRP A 5 63.21 -59.34 -15.04
C TRP A 5 64.65 -59.19 -14.56
N ARG A 6 65.63 -59.55 -15.40
CA ARG A 6 67.04 -59.43 -15.05
C ARG A 6 67.48 -57.97 -14.93
N ILE A 7 66.91 -57.07 -15.72
CA ILE A 7 67.31 -55.65 -15.79
C ILE A 7 66.57 -54.79 -14.76
N TYR A 8 65.26 -54.99 -14.59
CA TYR A 8 64.38 -54.08 -13.83
C TYR A 8 63.90 -54.64 -12.49
N HIS A 9 64.06 -55.95 -12.24
CA HIS A 9 63.65 -56.60 -10.99
C HIS A 9 64.85 -57.29 -10.32
N SER A 10 65.91 -56.51 -10.05
CA SER A 10 67.06 -56.90 -9.21
C SER A 10 67.67 -58.28 -9.55
N GLY A 11 67.84 -58.59 -10.83
CA GLY A 11 68.47 -59.83 -11.28
C GLY A 11 67.59 -61.09 -11.17
N TRP A 12 66.28 -60.95 -10.97
CA TRP A 12 65.37 -62.09 -10.81
C TRP A 12 65.37 -63.02 -12.04
N SER A 13 65.52 -64.32 -11.78
CA SER A 13 65.56 -65.39 -12.78
C SER A 13 64.76 -66.59 -12.30
N ALA A 14 63.84 -67.08 -13.13
CA ALA A 14 63.05 -68.27 -12.82
C ALA A 14 63.89 -69.56 -12.73
N ALA A 15 65.07 -69.59 -13.36
CA ALA A 15 65.99 -70.73 -13.35
C ALA A 15 67.29 -70.39 -12.61
N VAL A 16 67.70 -71.27 -11.68
CA VAL A 16 68.87 -71.06 -10.81
C VAL A 16 70.19 -71.50 -11.49
N LYS A 17 70.14 -72.35 -12.52
CA LYS A 17 71.33 -72.87 -13.24
C LYS A 17 71.16 -72.84 -14.77
N PRO A 18 72.23 -72.59 -15.56
CA PRO A 18 72.18 -72.72 -17.02
C PRO A 18 72.21 -74.19 -17.45
N GLY A 19 71.17 -74.65 -18.17
CA GLY A 19 71.05 -76.02 -18.68
C GLY A 19 69.59 -76.45 -18.90
N ARG A 20 69.35 -77.50 -19.70
CA ARG A 20 67.99 -78.03 -19.95
C ARG A 20 67.47 -78.72 -18.67
N PRO A 21 66.40 -78.23 -18.03
CA PRO A 21 65.92 -78.80 -16.78
C PRO A 21 65.29 -80.18 -17.00
N ASN A 22 65.40 -81.07 -15.99
CA ASN A 22 64.64 -82.31 -15.96
C ASN A 22 63.13 -82.01 -15.81
N ARG A 23 62.27 -83.01 -16.03
CA ARG A 23 60.81 -82.85 -16.08
C ARG A 23 60.21 -82.25 -14.80
N THR A 24 60.83 -82.52 -13.64
CA THR A 24 60.45 -81.99 -12.33
C THR A 24 60.90 -80.54 -12.15
N GLY A 25 62.14 -80.20 -12.53
CA GLY A 25 62.67 -78.84 -12.50
C GLY A 25 61.97 -77.92 -13.51
N ALA A 26 61.48 -78.44 -14.63
CA ALA A 26 60.65 -77.69 -15.57
C ALA A 26 59.33 -77.24 -14.92
N LYS A 27 58.69 -78.09 -14.11
CA LYS A 27 57.49 -77.71 -13.32
C LYS A 27 57.81 -76.62 -12.31
N THR A 28 58.88 -76.77 -11.53
CA THR A 28 59.26 -75.75 -10.52
C THR A 28 59.62 -74.40 -11.15
N VAL A 29 60.28 -74.41 -12.31
CA VAL A 29 60.56 -73.17 -13.06
C VAL A 29 59.25 -72.55 -13.57
N GLN A 30 58.28 -73.36 -13.98
CA GLN A 30 56.98 -72.89 -14.45
C GLN A 30 56.10 -72.34 -13.32
N GLU A 31 56.12 -72.97 -12.14
CA GLU A 31 55.48 -72.47 -10.92
C GLU A 31 56.10 -71.14 -10.49
N ARG A 32 57.43 -71.02 -10.48
CA ARG A 32 58.12 -69.74 -10.18
C ARG A 32 57.80 -68.63 -11.19
N ILE A 33 57.60 -68.98 -12.46
CA ILE A 33 57.13 -68.03 -13.48
C ILE A 33 55.68 -67.64 -13.21
N GLY A 34 54.84 -68.57 -12.75
CA GLY A 34 53.47 -68.29 -12.30
C GLY A 34 53.44 -67.33 -11.12
N ASP A 35 54.22 -67.59 -10.07
CA ASP A 35 54.29 -66.75 -8.87
C ASP A 35 54.87 -65.36 -9.17
N GLY A 36 55.87 -65.28 -10.05
CA GLY A 36 56.47 -64.00 -10.48
C GLY A 36 55.62 -63.19 -11.46
N CYS A 37 54.58 -63.80 -12.04
CA CYS A 37 53.65 -63.16 -12.97
C CYS A 37 52.25 -63.06 -12.34
N ARG A 38 52.09 -62.15 -11.37
CA ARG A 38 50.74 -61.79 -10.90
C ARG A 38 49.97 -61.15 -12.06
N ARG A 39 48.81 -61.71 -12.42
CA ARG A 39 47.85 -61.04 -13.32
C ARG A 39 47.27 -59.84 -12.56
N VAL A 40 47.52 -58.64 -13.07
CA VAL A 40 46.99 -57.38 -12.55
C VAL A 40 46.12 -56.71 -13.61
N HIS A 41 45.08 -56.00 -13.19
CA HIS A 41 44.33 -55.12 -14.08
C HIS A 41 45.05 -53.78 -14.15
N CYS A 42 45.24 -53.24 -15.34
CA CYS A 42 45.95 -51.98 -15.53
C CYS A 42 45.11 -51.02 -16.38
N GLN A 43 45.21 -49.74 -16.06
CA GLN A 43 44.66 -48.66 -16.88
C GLN A 43 45.77 -47.65 -17.22
N ARG A 44 45.48 -46.76 -18.16
CA ARG A 44 46.40 -45.71 -18.60
C ARG A 44 45.61 -44.46 -18.95
N PHE A 45 46.07 -43.31 -18.44
CA PHE A 45 45.41 -42.03 -18.67
C PHE A 45 45.48 -41.53 -20.12
N PHE A 46 46.59 -41.79 -20.82
CA PHE A 46 46.81 -41.29 -22.19
C PHE A 46 47.21 -42.40 -23.15
N SER A 47 46.53 -42.49 -24.31
CA SER A 47 46.78 -43.53 -25.31
C SER A 47 48.13 -43.38 -26.03
N SER A 48 48.64 -42.16 -26.23
CA SER A 48 49.95 -41.91 -26.85
C SER A 48 50.49 -40.48 -26.60
N ARG A 49 51.21 -40.24 -25.48
CA ARG A 49 52.08 -39.04 -25.24
C ARG A 49 53.14 -39.35 -24.17
N HIS A 50 54.14 -38.46 -24.02
CA HIS A 50 55.13 -38.52 -22.93
C HIS A 50 54.39 -38.53 -21.57
N GLY A 51 54.69 -39.50 -20.71
CA GLY A 51 53.97 -39.71 -19.44
C GLY A 51 52.89 -40.81 -19.45
N SER A 52 52.65 -41.46 -20.60
CA SER A 52 51.83 -42.68 -20.69
C SER A 52 52.47 -43.80 -19.86
N ARG A 53 51.97 -44.05 -18.65
CA ARG A 53 52.35 -45.21 -17.82
C ARG A 53 51.11 -45.99 -17.42
N TYR A 54 51.24 -47.30 -17.44
CA TYR A 54 50.24 -48.19 -16.86
C TYR A 54 50.38 -48.17 -15.35
N PHE A 55 49.26 -48.09 -14.65
CA PHE A 55 49.19 -48.28 -13.22
C PHE A 55 48.15 -49.35 -12.91
N GLU A 56 48.37 -50.07 -11.81
CA GLU A 56 47.50 -51.15 -11.35
C GLU A 56 46.17 -50.56 -10.85
N VAL A 57 45.06 -51.15 -11.28
CA VAL A 57 43.72 -50.84 -10.81
C VAL A 57 43.12 -52.07 -10.15
N GLN A 58 42.30 -51.85 -9.12
CA GLN A 58 41.60 -52.93 -8.45
C GLN A 58 40.64 -53.61 -9.43
N ALA A 59 40.68 -54.94 -9.47
CA ALA A 59 39.66 -55.70 -10.20
C ALA A 59 38.28 -55.39 -9.57
N PRO A 60 37.21 -55.27 -10.37
CA PRO A 60 35.87 -55.21 -9.79
C PRO A 60 35.62 -56.54 -9.05
N VAL A 61 35.65 -56.48 -7.72
CA VAL A 61 35.41 -57.63 -6.86
C VAL A 61 33.92 -57.99 -7.00
N GLN A 62 33.63 -59.07 -7.72
CA GLN A 62 32.32 -59.71 -7.60
C GLN A 62 32.31 -60.42 -6.25
N GLY A 63 31.75 -59.74 -5.24
CA GLY A 63 31.42 -60.32 -3.94
C GLY A 63 32.52 -60.19 -2.89
N GLN A 64 32.52 -59.08 -2.16
CA GLN A 64 32.76 -59.10 -0.71
C GLN A 64 32.26 -57.80 -0.07
N GLU A 65 31.47 -57.99 0.98
CA GLU A 65 30.81 -56.98 1.82
C GLU A 65 31.84 -56.04 2.46
N GLY A 66 31.63 -54.73 2.33
CA GLY A 66 32.48 -53.71 2.99
C GLY A 66 32.91 -52.50 2.16
N ALA A 67 32.17 -52.10 1.13
CA ALA A 67 32.32 -50.81 0.46
C ALA A 67 31.18 -49.87 0.88
N PRO A 68 31.40 -48.53 0.93
CA PRO A 68 30.35 -47.55 1.26
C PRO A 68 29.16 -47.75 0.32
N GLU A 69 27.97 -47.48 0.84
CA GLU A 69 26.68 -47.84 0.27
C GLU A 69 26.65 -47.93 -1.26
N PRO A 70 26.01 -48.98 -1.83
CA PRO A 70 25.89 -49.11 -3.27
C PRO A 70 25.23 -47.85 -3.81
N ILE A 71 25.99 -47.08 -4.60
CA ILE A 71 25.40 -46.02 -5.44
C ILE A 71 24.30 -46.71 -6.24
N PRO A 72 23.02 -46.33 -6.07
CA PRO A 72 21.93 -46.98 -6.76
C PRO A 72 22.24 -46.98 -8.25
N THR A 73 22.17 -48.16 -8.87
CA THR A 73 22.39 -48.41 -10.30
C THR A 73 21.42 -47.70 -11.22
N ASP A 74 20.52 -46.89 -10.66
CA ASP A 74 19.66 -45.96 -11.36
C ASP A 74 20.05 -44.51 -11.02
N SER A 75 21.35 -44.21 -11.11
CA SER A 75 21.89 -42.90 -10.79
C SER A 75 21.20 -41.80 -11.60
N GLN A 76 20.80 -42.08 -12.84
CA GLN A 76 20.19 -41.07 -13.70
C GLN A 76 18.76 -40.72 -13.26
N THR A 77 17.95 -41.68 -12.80
CA THR A 77 16.61 -41.38 -12.28
C THR A 77 16.67 -40.80 -10.87
N ALA A 78 17.62 -41.23 -10.03
CA ALA A 78 17.87 -40.63 -8.72
C ALA A 78 18.34 -39.16 -8.86
N TRP A 79 19.26 -38.87 -9.79
CA TRP A 79 19.67 -37.50 -10.12
C TRP A 79 18.56 -36.70 -10.79
N ALA A 80 17.70 -37.32 -11.60
CA ALA A 80 16.52 -36.65 -12.17
C ALA A 80 15.50 -36.28 -11.09
N GLN A 81 15.21 -37.16 -10.14
CA GLN A 81 14.31 -36.88 -9.01
C GLN A 81 14.89 -35.81 -8.07
N VAL A 82 16.21 -35.85 -7.80
CA VAL A 82 16.89 -34.80 -7.03
C VAL A 82 16.86 -33.47 -7.80
N GLY A 83 17.09 -33.50 -9.12
CA GLY A 83 17.02 -32.34 -9.99
C GLY A 83 15.61 -31.74 -10.07
N GLU A 84 14.58 -32.57 -10.13
CA GLU A 84 13.17 -32.15 -10.13
C GLU A 84 12.76 -31.58 -8.77
N ARG A 85 13.15 -32.23 -7.66
CA ARG A 85 12.94 -31.70 -6.31
C ARG A 85 13.70 -30.39 -6.09
N MET A 86 14.93 -30.29 -6.60
CA MET A 86 15.69 -29.03 -6.57
C MET A 86 15.00 -27.98 -7.43
N ALA A 87 14.55 -28.29 -8.64
CA ALA A 87 13.85 -27.35 -9.51
C ALA A 87 12.54 -26.85 -8.86
N GLN A 88 11.75 -27.75 -8.27
CA GLN A 88 10.56 -27.41 -7.50
C GLN A 88 10.92 -26.55 -6.28
N ALA A 89 11.96 -26.92 -5.52
CA ALA A 89 12.45 -26.12 -4.40
C ALA A 89 12.91 -24.72 -4.86
N TRP A 90 13.68 -24.64 -5.94
CA TRP A 90 14.12 -23.39 -6.56
C TRP A 90 12.95 -22.54 -7.06
N GLU A 91 11.93 -23.14 -7.67
CA GLU A 91 10.71 -22.44 -8.06
C GLU A 91 9.93 -21.94 -6.85
N THR A 92 9.82 -22.72 -5.78
CA THR A 92 9.15 -22.27 -4.54
C THR A 92 9.93 -21.14 -3.88
N VAL A 93 11.26 -21.22 -3.83
CA VAL A 93 12.13 -20.15 -3.32
C VAL A 93 12.03 -18.92 -4.22
N ARG A 94 11.98 -19.07 -5.54
CA ARG A 94 11.82 -17.97 -6.48
C ARG A 94 10.46 -17.29 -6.34
N LYS A 95 9.38 -18.06 -6.25
CA LYS A 95 8.03 -17.54 -5.98
C LYS A 95 7.97 -16.86 -4.63
N GLN A 96 8.57 -17.44 -3.59
CA GLN A 96 8.66 -16.81 -2.27
C GLN A 96 9.46 -15.50 -2.33
N ALA A 97 10.58 -15.47 -3.06
CA ALA A 97 11.39 -14.27 -3.28
C ALA A 97 10.65 -13.20 -4.10
N GLU A 98 9.82 -13.58 -5.07
CA GLU A 98 8.97 -12.65 -5.82
C GLU A 98 7.82 -12.11 -4.95
N THR A 99 7.38 -12.86 -3.92
CA THR A 99 6.27 -12.45 -3.05
C THR A 99 6.68 -11.65 -1.82
N VAL A 100 7.90 -11.83 -1.30
CA VAL A 100 8.42 -11.14 -0.11
C VAL A 100 9.34 -10.02 -0.55
N ILE A 101 9.14 -8.81 -0.04
CA ILE A 101 10.01 -7.67 -0.37
C ILE A 101 11.43 -7.92 0.17
N GLN A 102 12.40 -8.09 -0.73
CA GLN A 102 13.80 -8.31 -0.38
C GLN A 102 14.68 -7.07 -0.60
N ASP A 103 15.73 -6.94 0.22
CA ASP A 103 16.78 -5.95 -0.01
C ASP A 103 17.52 -6.26 -1.33
N GLY A 104 17.66 -5.25 -2.18
CA GLY A 104 18.32 -5.41 -3.47
C GLY A 104 17.45 -5.94 -4.62
N GLU A 105 16.11 -5.95 -4.50
CA GLU A 105 15.19 -6.02 -5.65
C GLU A 105 15.40 -4.79 -6.56
N LYS A 106 16.47 -4.81 -7.34
CA LYS A 106 16.85 -3.77 -8.29
C LYS A 106 16.12 -4.00 -9.61
N ASP A 107 14.80 -3.86 -9.58
CA ASP A 107 14.11 -3.36 -10.77
C ASP A 107 14.45 -1.87 -10.89
N GLU A 108 15.65 -1.64 -11.43
CA GLU A 108 16.30 -0.35 -11.68
C GLU A 108 16.49 0.53 -10.43
N ILE A 109 17.65 1.19 -10.36
CA ILE A 109 17.94 2.19 -9.33
C ILE A 109 16.96 3.34 -9.56
N ASN A 110 15.77 3.28 -8.96
CA ASN A 110 14.83 4.38 -9.03
C ASN A 110 15.25 5.39 -7.94
N PRO A 111 15.79 6.58 -8.27
CA PRO A 111 16.17 7.60 -7.28
C PRO A 111 15.01 7.96 -6.34
N TRP A 112 13.78 7.69 -6.77
CA TRP A 112 12.58 7.81 -5.98
C TRP A 112 12.50 6.84 -4.80
N LEU A 113 12.91 5.57 -4.95
CA LEU A 113 12.87 4.57 -3.88
C LEU A 113 13.88 4.91 -2.77
N GLU A 114 15.05 5.42 -3.15
CA GLU A 114 16.03 5.93 -2.19
C GLU A 114 15.51 7.18 -1.46
N ARG A 115 14.88 8.11 -2.20
CA ARG A 115 14.30 9.33 -1.63
C ARG A 115 13.14 9.03 -0.68
N THR A 116 12.27 8.10 -1.03
CA THR A 116 11.08 7.77 -0.24
C THR A 116 11.37 6.80 0.90
N GLY A 117 12.36 5.92 0.74
CA GLY A 117 12.71 4.91 1.73
C GLY A 117 11.66 3.81 1.88
N TRP A 118 10.86 3.52 0.84
CA TRP A 118 9.83 2.47 0.92
C TRP A 118 10.43 1.10 1.17
N LEU A 119 11.53 0.76 0.46
CA LEU A 119 12.20 -0.52 0.57
C LEU A 119 12.64 -0.83 2.01
N PRO A 120 13.45 0.03 2.69
CA PRO A 120 13.85 -0.24 4.07
C PRO A 120 12.67 -0.22 5.06
N TYR A 121 11.55 0.45 4.74
CA TYR A 121 10.37 0.48 5.59
C TYR A 121 9.53 -0.82 5.50
N LEU A 122 9.41 -1.39 4.30
CA LEU A 122 8.53 -2.54 4.00
C LEU A 122 9.29 -3.86 3.85
N ILE A 123 10.56 -3.90 4.25
CA ILE A 123 11.42 -5.08 4.11
C ILE A 123 10.88 -6.32 4.85
N ASP A 124 11.02 -7.47 4.20
CA ASP A 124 10.49 -8.79 4.57
C ASP A 124 8.96 -8.86 4.77
N MET A 125 8.21 -7.87 4.29
CA MET A 125 6.75 -7.95 4.23
C MET A 125 6.33 -8.62 2.92
N LYS A 126 5.21 -9.36 2.95
CA LYS A 126 4.68 -10.03 1.78
C LYS A 126 3.82 -9.08 0.96
N ARG A 127 4.10 -8.98 -0.33
CA ARG A 127 3.36 -8.17 -1.31
C ARG A 127 1.87 -8.51 -1.37
N PRO A 128 1.45 -9.80 -1.39
CA PRO A 128 0.03 -10.13 -1.40
C PRO A 128 -0.73 -9.59 -0.17
N GLU A 129 -0.13 -9.66 1.02
CA GLU A 129 -0.73 -9.16 2.26
C GLU A 129 -0.86 -7.63 2.23
N LEU A 130 0.17 -6.93 1.74
CA LEU A 130 0.15 -5.46 1.56
C LEU A 130 -0.85 -4.99 0.49
N LEU A 131 -1.05 -5.76 -0.58
CA LEU A 131 -2.04 -5.44 -1.61
C LEU A 131 -3.45 -5.71 -1.12
N ALA A 132 -3.67 -6.84 -0.44
CA ALA A 132 -4.95 -7.19 0.17
C ALA A 132 -5.36 -6.16 1.24
N CYS A 133 -4.43 -5.61 2.02
CA CYS A 133 -4.79 -4.65 3.06
C CYS A 133 -5.29 -3.29 2.53
N VAL A 134 -5.13 -2.99 1.23
CA VAL A 134 -5.60 -1.75 0.58
C VAL A 134 -6.65 -1.98 -0.49
N GLU A 135 -7.10 -3.23 -0.65
CA GLU A 135 -8.11 -3.62 -1.62
C GLU A 135 -9.49 -3.09 -1.22
N GLU A 136 -10.38 -2.94 -2.19
CA GLU A 136 -11.76 -2.56 -1.94
C GLU A 136 -12.47 -3.69 -1.15
N PRO A 137 -13.17 -3.37 -0.04
CA PRO A 137 -13.86 -4.38 0.75
C PRO A 137 -14.95 -5.07 -0.07
N ASN A 138 -15.23 -6.33 0.25
CA ASN A 138 -16.28 -7.15 -0.37
C ASN A 138 -16.17 -7.27 -1.90
N SER A 139 -14.98 -7.07 -2.48
CA SER A 139 -14.76 -7.24 -3.93
C SER A 139 -14.65 -8.71 -4.35
N ASP A 140 -14.20 -9.59 -3.45
CA ASP A 140 -14.07 -11.03 -3.68
C ASP A 140 -15.21 -11.77 -2.94
N PRO A 141 -16.16 -12.38 -3.66
CA PRO A 141 -17.26 -13.13 -3.03
C PRO A 141 -16.83 -14.34 -2.20
N ASN A 142 -15.55 -14.74 -2.28
CA ASN A 142 -15.01 -15.87 -1.52
C ASN A 142 -14.38 -15.47 -0.18
N GLN A 143 -14.27 -14.17 0.11
CA GLN A 143 -13.71 -13.65 1.36
C GLN A 143 -14.83 -13.33 2.36
N ASP A 144 -14.47 -13.27 3.65
CA ASP A 144 -15.40 -12.87 4.70
C ASP A 144 -15.89 -11.44 4.45
N GLU A 145 -17.19 -11.19 4.67
CA GLU A 145 -17.76 -9.86 4.52
C GLU A 145 -17.17 -8.90 5.57
N GLU A 146 -16.77 -7.72 5.10
CA GLU A 146 -16.21 -6.63 5.87
C GLU A 146 -17.19 -5.42 5.81
N PRO A 147 -18.34 -5.48 6.52
CA PRO A 147 -19.39 -4.47 6.37
C PRO A 147 -19.00 -3.11 6.94
N VAL A 148 -18.21 -3.07 8.02
CA VAL A 148 -17.71 -1.82 8.64
C VAL A 148 -16.73 -1.13 7.69
N GLU A 149 -15.80 -1.88 7.11
CA GLU A 149 -14.86 -1.40 6.10
C GLU A 149 -15.59 -0.89 4.84
N ALA A 150 -16.63 -1.59 4.39
CA ALA A 150 -17.47 -1.15 3.28
C ALA A 150 -18.19 0.18 3.61
N ALA A 151 -18.72 0.33 4.83
CA ALA A 151 -19.31 1.60 5.26
C ALA A 151 -18.28 2.75 5.28
N ILE A 152 -17.05 2.50 5.75
CA ILE A 152 -15.95 3.49 5.72
C ILE A 152 -15.56 3.83 4.27
N TRP A 153 -15.51 2.83 3.39
CA TRP A 153 -15.19 3.00 1.96
C TRP A 153 -16.20 3.93 1.28
N GLU A 154 -17.50 3.66 1.48
CA GLU A 154 -18.60 4.47 0.94
C GLU A 154 -18.66 5.87 1.57
N ALA A 155 -18.42 5.98 2.88
CA ALA A 155 -18.38 7.27 3.56
C ALA A 155 -17.29 8.19 3.00
N MET A 156 -16.10 7.64 2.73
CA MET A 156 -15.03 8.40 2.11
C MET A 156 -15.37 8.80 0.67
N ASP A 157 -16.00 7.91 -0.10
CA ASP A 157 -16.45 8.22 -1.48
C ASP A 157 -17.48 9.37 -1.49
N GLY A 158 -18.50 9.27 -0.62
CA GLY A 158 -19.51 10.29 -0.42
C GLY A 158 -18.93 11.62 0.06
N LEU A 159 -17.97 11.59 0.99
CA LEU A 159 -17.27 12.79 1.47
C LEU A 159 -16.51 13.51 0.33
N VAL A 160 -15.84 12.76 -0.55
CA VAL A 160 -15.10 13.36 -1.68
C VAL A 160 -16.04 13.97 -2.71
N ARG A 161 -17.17 13.32 -3.01
CA ARG A 161 -18.22 13.89 -3.89
C ARG A 161 -18.80 15.17 -3.28
N PHE A 162 -19.21 15.08 -2.02
CA PHE A 162 -19.85 16.19 -1.31
C PHE A 162 -18.91 17.39 -1.22
N SER A 163 -17.68 17.19 -0.75
CA SER A 163 -16.71 18.27 -0.57
C SER A 163 -16.33 18.99 -1.87
N GLN A 164 -16.40 18.32 -3.02
CA GLN A 164 -16.17 18.98 -4.30
C GLN A 164 -17.36 19.83 -4.74
N ALA A 165 -18.59 19.37 -4.50
CA ALA A 165 -19.79 20.14 -4.80
C ALA A 165 -19.90 21.37 -3.88
N SER A 166 -19.81 21.18 -2.57
CA SER A 166 -19.97 22.25 -1.56
C SER A 166 -18.93 23.36 -1.71
N VAL A 167 -17.67 23.02 -2.00
CA VAL A 167 -16.57 24.00 -2.09
C VAL A 167 -16.77 25.01 -3.22
N ILE A 168 -17.44 24.63 -4.31
CA ILE A 168 -17.71 25.56 -5.41
C ILE A 168 -18.80 26.55 -5.03
N HIS A 169 -19.89 26.05 -4.45
CA HIS A 169 -21.11 26.82 -4.21
C HIS A 169 -21.05 27.64 -2.92
N GLN A 170 -20.39 27.14 -1.89
CA GLN A 170 -20.45 27.70 -0.54
C GLN A 170 -19.17 28.39 -0.09
N THR A 171 -18.07 28.28 -0.87
CA THR A 171 -16.76 28.84 -0.49
C THR A 171 -16.31 30.00 -1.39
N GLY A 172 -15.97 31.12 -0.75
CA GLY A 172 -15.37 32.28 -1.41
C GLY A 172 -14.04 31.97 -2.11
N VAL A 173 -13.76 32.70 -3.20
CA VAL A 173 -12.61 32.45 -4.08
C VAL A 173 -11.25 32.51 -3.36
N PHE A 174 -11.10 33.38 -2.36
CA PHE A 174 -9.85 33.55 -1.61
C PHE A 174 -9.46 32.30 -0.81
N VAL A 175 -10.42 31.62 -0.19
CA VAL A 175 -10.17 30.37 0.54
C VAL A 175 -9.73 29.27 -0.43
N ARG A 176 -10.36 29.20 -1.61
CA ARG A 176 -9.98 28.26 -2.68
C ARG A 176 -8.61 28.54 -3.30
N LEU A 177 -8.19 29.81 -3.37
CA LEU A 177 -6.84 30.20 -3.79
C LEU A 177 -5.79 29.83 -2.73
N GLU A 178 -6.10 30.02 -1.45
CA GLU A 178 -5.21 29.66 -0.35
C GLU A 178 -5.00 28.14 -0.27
N ALA A 179 -6.06 27.35 -0.50
CA ALA A 179 -6.01 25.89 -0.46
C ALA A 179 -5.01 25.26 -1.46
N ILE A 180 -4.74 25.93 -2.59
CA ILE A 180 -3.84 25.39 -3.63
C ILE A 180 -2.39 25.85 -3.50
N ARG A 181 -2.07 26.65 -2.48
CA ARG A 181 -0.73 27.18 -2.28
C ARG A 181 0.28 26.06 -2.02
N THR A 182 1.47 26.16 -2.63
CA THR A 182 2.57 25.20 -2.41
C THR A 182 3.81 25.84 -1.79
N GLU A 183 3.88 27.18 -1.73
CA GLU A 183 4.99 27.94 -1.12
C GLU A 183 4.41 29.14 -0.36
N LYS A 184 4.99 29.52 0.79
CA LYS A 184 4.41 30.53 1.70
C LYS A 184 4.10 31.88 1.06
N HIS A 185 4.87 32.27 0.05
CA HIS A 185 4.74 33.56 -0.64
C HIS A 185 4.27 33.43 -2.10
N GLN A 186 3.69 32.28 -2.47
CA GLN A 186 3.20 32.06 -3.82
C GLN A 186 1.81 32.70 -4.02
N THR A 187 1.71 33.57 -5.01
CA THR A 187 0.43 34.07 -5.51
C THR A 187 -0.13 33.08 -6.55
N ARG A 188 -1.38 32.66 -6.35
CA ARG A 188 -2.13 31.84 -7.31
C ARG A 188 -3.27 32.66 -7.90
N PHE A 189 -3.60 32.38 -9.16
CA PHE A 189 -4.65 33.11 -9.90
C PHE A 189 -5.82 32.22 -10.33
N GLN A 190 -5.67 30.90 -10.26
CA GLN A 190 -6.74 29.94 -10.55
C GLN A 190 -7.15 29.26 -9.24
N PRO A 191 -8.40 29.38 -8.77
CA PRO A 191 -8.83 28.77 -7.51
C PRO A 191 -8.91 27.25 -7.64
N LEU A 192 -8.98 26.55 -6.50
CA LEU A 192 -9.27 25.12 -6.46
C LEU A 192 -10.51 24.78 -7.31
N GLN A 193 -10.33 23.94 -8.32
CA GLN A 193 -11.38 23.48 -9.23
C GLN A 193 -11.73 22.02 -8.95
N PRO A 194 -13.03 21.65 -8.97
CA PRO A 194 -13.47 20.25 -8.87
C PRO A 194 -12.92 19.42 -10.02
N TYR A 195 -13.11 18.11 -9.96
CA TYR A 195 -13.05 17.28 -11.16
C TYR A 195 -14.28 17.53 -12.04
N MET A 196 -14.10 17.41 -13.36
CA MET A 196 -15.14 17.80 -14.33
C MET A 196 -16.31 16.82 -14.36
N ASP A 197 -16.04 15.53 -14.13
CA ASP A 197 -16.99 14.45 -14.28
C ASP A 197 -16.99 13.50 -13.08
N GLU A 198 -18.13 12.85 -12.86
CA GLU A 198 -18.37 11.94 -11.74
C GLU A 198 -17.38 10.76 -11.73
N LYS A 199 -17.02 10.25 -12.91
CA LYS A 199 -16.05 9.16 -13.02
C LYS A 199 -14.67 9.59 -12.54
N SER A 200 -14.22 10.80 -12.91
CA SER A 200 -12.99 11.38 -12.40
C SER A 200 -13.02 11.54 -10.88
N ILE A 201 -14.17 11.90 -10.29
CA ILE A 201 -14.30 11.99 -8.82
C ILE A 201 -14.03 10.63 -8.17
N ILE A 202 -14.65 9.56 -8.70
CA ILE A 202 -14.50 8.18 -8.19
C ILE A 202 -13.07 7.67 -8.35
N GLU A 203 -12.45 7.91 -9.50
CA GLU A 203 -11.07 7.46 -9.74
C GLU A 203 -10.07 8.15 -8.81
N HIS A 204 -10.26 9.44 -8.53
CA HIS A 204 -9.37 10.22 -7.68
C HIS A 204 -9.70 10.12 -6.19
N SER A 205 -10.89 9.63 -5.80
CA SER A 205 -11.19 9.26 -4.40
C SER A 205 -10.47 7.98 -4.00
N ARG A 206 -10.22 7.07 -4.95
CA ARG A 206 -9.69 5.73 -4.70
C ARG A 206 -8.45 5.69 -3.81
N PRO A 207 -7.38 6.50 -4.01
CA PRO A 207 -6.22 6.48 -3.11
C PRO A 207 -6.56 6.73 -1.64
N TRP A 208 -7.48 7.66 -1.35
CA TRP A 208 -7.91 7.91 0.02
C TRP A 208 -8.68 6.73 0.61
N LYS A 209 -9.58 6.13 -0.17
CA LYS A 209 -10.31 4.93 0.24
C LYS A 209 -9.35 3.78 0.57
N GLN A 210 -8.37 3.55 -0.29
CA GLN A 210 -7.30 2.55 -0.07
C GLN A 210 -6.46 2.84 1.19
N MET A 211 -6.16 4.11 1.48
CA MET A 211 -5.46 4.50 2.69
C MET A 211 -6.29 4.25 3.96
N LEU A 212 -7.61 4.44 3.91
CA LEU A 212 -8.48 4.10 5.04
C LEU A 212 -8.57 2.58 5.24
N MET A 213 -8.62 1.80 4.16
CA MET A 213 -8.58 0.33 4.25
C MET A 213 -7.28 -0.18 4.87
N PHE A 214 -6.15 0.43 4.51
CA PHE A 214 -4.87 0.15 5.15
C PHE A 214 -4.99 0.27 6.67
N PHE A 215 -5.54 1.38 7.18
CA PHE A 215 -5.71 1.57 8.62
C PHE A 215 -6.73 0.60 9.23
N ALA A 216 -7.87 0.36 8.57
CA ALA A 216 -8.89 -0.56 9.06
C ALA A 216 -8.34 -1.97 9.25
N ARG A 217 -7.69 -2.52 8.22
CA ARG A 217 -7.21 -3.91 8.25
C ARG A 217 -5.93 -4.09 9.07
N THR A 218 -5.11 -3.06 9.25
CA THR A 218 -3.88 -3.15 10.08
C THR A 218 -4.09 -2.73 11.54
N GLN A 219 -5.21 -2.09 11.89
CA GLN A 219 -5.59 -1.88 13.30
C GLN A 219 -6.35 -3.07 13.90
N ARG A 220 -6.91 -3.95 13.07
CA ARG A 220 -7.48 -5.23 13.51
C ARG A 220 -6.39 -6.18 13.97
N GLU A 221 -6.75 -7.12 14.84
CA GLU A 221 -5.84 -8.20 15.19
C GLU A 221 -5.55 -9.06 13.95
N HIS A 222 -4.27 -9.24 13.65
CA HIS A 222 -3.84 -9.99 12.47
C HIS A 222 -2.53 -10.73 12.74
N THR A 223 -2.30 -11.83 12.03
CA THR A 223 -1.13 -12.71 12.24
C THR A 223 0.06 -12.39 11.32
N TRP A 224 -0.15 -11.55 10.30
CA TRP A 224 0.85 -11.23 9.31
C TRP A 224 1.75 -10.03 9.70
N LYS A 225 2.90 -9.88 9.05
CA LYS A 225 3.87 -8.81 9.33
C LYS A 225 3.44 -7.51 8.63
N SER A 226 2.67 -6.67 9.34
CA SER A 226 2.18 -5.40 8.81
C SER A 226 3.16 -4.22 9.02
N PRO A 227 3.01 -3.13 8.21
CA PRO A 227 3.82 -1.93 8.37
C PRO A 227 3.66 -1.29 9.75
N ARG A 228 4.78 -0.89 10.36
CA ARG A 228 4.78 -0.28 11.69
C ARG A 228 4.42 1.20 11.61
N TYR A 229 3.41 1.61 12.34
CA TYR A 229 3.06 3.01 12.55
C TYR A 229 2.36 3.19 13.90
N ARG A 230 2.14 4.44 14.33
CA ARG A 230 1.45 4.73 15.58
C ARG A 230 0.54 5.95 15.44
N PHE A 231 -0.73 5.79 15.78
CA PHE A 231 -1.65 6.91 15.92
C PHE A 231 -1.24 7.81 17.09
N THR A 232 -1.27 9.12 16.85
CA THR A 232 -1.32 10.10 17.94
C THR A 232 -2.65 9.99 18.67
N ARG A 233 -2.76 10.58 19.88
CA ARG A 233 -3.99 10.53 20.67
C ARG A 233 -5.21 11.04 19.87
N ARG A 234 -5.08 12.19 19.23
CA ARG A 234 -6.15 12.80 18.41
C ARG A 234 -6.54 11.95 17.20
N GLN A 235 -5.57 11.28 16.58
CA GLN A 235 -5.84 10.39 15.45
C GLN A 235 -6.55 9.12 15.89
N ARG A 236 -6.18 8.59 17.06
CA ARG A 236 -6.85 7.45 17.66
C ARG A 236 -8.30 7.79 18.02
N GLU A 237 -8.51 8.90 18.72
CA GLU A 237 -9.85 9.41 19.07
C GLU A 237 -10.73 9.56 17.81
N ALA A 238 -10.22 10.23 16.77
CA ALA A 238 -10.97 10.41 15.52
C ALA A 238 -11.20 9.10 14.74
N TRP A 239 -10.24 8.16 14.80
CA TRP A 239 -10.38 6.84 14.18
C TRP A 239 -11.45 5.99 14.88
N GLU A 240 -11.42 5.95 16.21
CA GLU A 240 -12.39 5.21 17.02
C GLU A 240 -13.81 5.76 16.80
N GLU A 241 -13.98 7.08 16.69
CA GLU A 241 -15.26 7.67 16.35
C GLU A 241 -15.73 7.31 14.94
N LEU A 242 -14.83 7.30 13.93
CA LEU A 242 -15.17 6.85 12.58
C LEU A 242 -15.64 5.39 12.56
N VAL A 243 -14.93 4.50 13.23
CA VAL A 243 -15.30 3.08 13.33
C VAL A 243 -16.65 2.92 14.02
N LYS A 244 -16.87 3.62 15.14
CA LYS A 244 -18.15 3.60 15.87
C LYS A 244 -19.33 4.04 15.00
N GLN A 245 -19.17 5.10 14.20
CA GLN A 245 -20.23 5.56 13.30
C GLN A 245 -20.47 4.58 12.15
N ALA A 246 -19.42 3.92 11.65
CA ALA A 246 -19.54 2.86 10.66
C ALA A 246 -20.29 1.64 11.21
N GLU A 247 -19.98 1.20 12.43
CA GLU A 247 -20.68 0.11 13.11
C GLU A 247 -22.17 0.43 13.32
N ARG A 248 -22.51 1.67 13.70
CA ARG A 248 -23.92 2.11 13.83
C ARG A 248 -24.68 2.05 12.52
N GLN A 249 -24.07 2.55 11.43
CA GLN A 249 -24.69 2.52 10.11
C GLN A 249 -24.94 1.09 9.64
N VAL A 250 -24.00 0.16 9.88
CA VAL A 250 -24.16 -1.26 9.56
C VAL A 250 -25.19 -1.93 10.45
N GLY A 251 -25.21 -1.61 11.74
CA GLY A 251 -26.15 -2.16 12.72
C GLY A 251 -27.60 -1.69 12.57
N GLY A 252 -27.87 -0.79 11.61
CA GLY A 252 -29.21 -0.25 11.40
C GLY A 252 -29.67 0.70 12.51
N ASP A 253 -28.75 1.15 13.37
CA ASP A 253 -29.01 2.17 14.38
C ASP A 253 -29.03 3.54 13.68
N ALA A 254 -30.07 3.75 12.87
CA ALA A 254 -30.56 5.08 12.55
C ALA A 254 -31.14 5.68 13.83
N GLY A 255 -30.29 5.87 14.84
CA GLY A 255 -30.65 6.55 16.07
C GLY A 255 -31.17 7.92 15.68
N GLU A 256 -32.43 8.16 16.07
CA GLU A 256 -33.21 9.38 15.93
C GLU A 256 -32.31 10.61 15.79
N GLU A 257 -32.65 11.45 14.82
CA GLU A 257 -32.24 12.84 14.79
C GLU A 257 -32.84 13.50 16.04
N VAL A 258 -32.18 13.30 17.19
CA VAL A 258 -32.39 14.16 18.35
C VAL A 258 -31.64 15.44 17.98
N ASP A 259 -32.39 16.41 17.47
CA ASP A 259 -31.98 17.80 17.50
C ASP A 259 -31.54 18.11 18.93
N ASP A 260 -30.30 18.59 19.09
CA ASP A 260 -29.83 19.16 20.34
C ASP A 260 -30.52 20.54 20.51
N GLU A 261 -31.84 20.55 20.72
CA GLU A 261 -32.55 21.69 21.31
C GLU A 261 -32.30 21.65 22.82
N MET A 262 -31.21 22.30 23.23
CA MET A 262 -30.98 22.63 24.63
C MET A 262 -31.84 23.86 24.98
N GLU A 263 -33.14 23.64 25.22
CA GLU A 263 -33.99 24.61 25.91
C GLU A 263 -33.53 24.74 27.37
N GLU A 264 -32.78 25.79 27.69
CA GLU A 264 -32.67 26.29 29.07
C GLU A 264 -33.53 27.56 29.22
N GLU A 265 -34.79 27.31 29.53
CA GLU A 265 -35.59 27.94 30.59
C GLU A 265 -35.08 29.28 31.16
N PHE A 266 -35.63 30.40 30.67
CA PHE A 266 -35.88 31.57 31.52
C PHE A 266 -37.27 32.11 31.24
N GLY A 267 -38.12 31.97 32.26
CA GLY A 267 -39.53 32.30 32.22
C GLY A 267 -39.84 33.79 32.32
N ASP A 268 -40.98 34.08 31.68
CA ASP A 268 -42.12 34.85 32.17
C ASP A 268 -42.07 36.40 32.23
N GLU A 269 -43.26 36.91 31.86
CA GLU A 269 -43.84 38.23 32.06
C GLU A 269 -43.58 39.35 31.04
N MET A 270 -44.58 39.53 30.16
CA MET A 270 -45.34 40.77 29.83
C MET A 270 -45.56 40.87 28.31
N GLU A 271 -46.67 41.36 27.78
CA GLU A 271 -48.01 41.73 28.24
C GLU A 271 -48.80 41.87 26.91
N GLU A 272 -50.10 41.58 26.92
CA GLU A 272 -50.98 41.77 25.76
C GLU A 272 -51.02 43.26 25.35
N VAL A 273 -50.82 43.53 24.06
CA VAL A 273 -51.41 44.73 23.44
C VAL A 273 -51.89 44.36 22.03
N GLU A 274 -53.21 44.22 21.94
CA GLU A 274 -53.98 44.35 20.70
C GLU A 274 -53.74 45.75 20.14
N ASP A 275 -53.43 45.86 18.85
CA ASP A 275 -53.74 47.06 18.07
C ASP A 275 -54.15 46.62 16.65
N GLU A 276 -55.47 46.65 16.44
CA GLU A 276 -56.13 46.71 15.15
C GLU A 276 -55.74 48.01 14.43
N MET A 277 -55.34 47.95 13.16
CA MET A 277 -55.64 49.01 12.19
C MET A 277 -55.79 48.44 10.76
N GLU A 278 -57.03 48.51 10.27
CA GLU A 278 -57.38 48.62 8.84
C GLU A 278 -56.81 49.94 8.27
N ASP A 279 -56.29 49.92 7.03
CA ASP A 279 -56.89 50.62 5.87
C ASP A 279 -55.95 50.76 4.66
N ASP A 280 -56.61 50.68 3.49
CA ASP A 280 -56.36 51.35 2.21
C ASP A 280 -55.21 50.94 1.27
N VAL A 281 -55.60 50.04 0.37
CA VAL A 281 -55.51 50.07 -1.10
C VAL A 281 -54.93 51.34 -1.74
N GLU A 282 -53.91 51.18 -2.61
CA GLU A 282 -53.95 51.79 -3.95
C GLU A 282 -53.39 50.81 -5.00
N GLU A 283 -54.27 50.45 -5.92
CA GLU A 283 -53.94 49.84 -7.21
C GLU A 283 -53.17 50.84 -8.08
N VAL A 284 -52.11 50.39 -8.72
CA VAL A 284 -51.66 51.00 -9.97
C VAL A 284 -51.40 49.90 -10.98
N ASP A 285 -52.34 49.80 -11.91
CA ASP A 285 -52.21 49.09 -13.18
C ASP A 285 -51.10 49.75 -14.02
N ASP A 286 -50.20 48.93 -14.56
CA ASP A 286 -49.61 49.24 -15.86
C ASP A 286 -49.50 47.96 -16.70
N GLU A 287 -50.24 47.96 -17.80
CA GLU A 287 -50.36 46.89 -18.76
C GLU A 287 -49.22 46.92 -19.80
N GLY A 288 -48.72 45.73 -20.15
CA GLY A 288 -48.08 45.45 -21.44
C GLY A 288 -46.62 44.98 -21.31
N VAL A 289 -46.19 43.83 -21.82
CA VAL A 289 -46.65 43.06 -22.99
C VAL A 289 -46.26 41.59 -22.81
N ASN A 290 -47.20 40.74 -23.18
CA ASN A 290 -47.16 39.28 -23.27
C ASN A 290 -46.21 38.78 -24.38
N MET A 291 -45.38 37.77 -24.10
CA MET A 291 -45.07 36.69 -25.05
C MET A 291 -44.76 35.40 -24.30
N ASN A 292 -45.64 34.41 -24.50
CA ASN A 292 -45.49 33.03 -24.07
C ASN A 292 -44.27 32.36 -24.73
N GLU A 293 -43.53 31.53 -23.99
CA GLU A 293 -42.99 30.27 -24.50
C GLU A 293 -42.60 29.35 -23.33
N ASP A 294 -43.42 28.32 -23.17
CA ASP A 294 -43.14 26.96 -22.69
C ASP A 294 -42.52 26.74 -21.31
N GLY A 295 -43.39 26.26 -20.42
CA GLY A 295 -43.04 25.76 -19.11
C GLY A 295 -42.27 24.44 -19.15
N GLU A 296 -41.12 24.45 -18.49
CA GLU A 296 -40.66 23.31 -17.73
C GLU A 296 -40.56 23.73 -16.27
N ASN A 297 -41.67 23.50 -15.57
CA ASN A 297 -41.76 23.60 -14.12
C ASN A 297 -40.92 22.47 -13.50
N GLN A 298 -39.60 22.64 -13.44
CA GLN A 298 -38.72 21.78 -12.66
C GLN A 298 -38.70 22.29 -11.23
N ASN A 299 -39.71 21.86 -10.49
CA ASN A 299 -39.66 21.46 -9.09
C ASN A 299 -38.65 22.26 -8.24
N GLN A 300 -39.08 23.45 -7.78
CA GLN A 300 -38.52 24.08 -6.58
C GLN A 300 -38.88 23.21 -5.37
N GLY A 301 -38.19 22.08 -5.23
CA GLY A 301 -38.11 21.39 -3.95
C GLY A 301 -37.31 22.28 -3.01
N SER A 302 -37.88 22.58 -1.85
CA SER A 302 -37.21 23.14 -0.69
C SER A 302 -35.83 22.49 -0.53
N HIS A 303 -34.79 23.19 -0.98
CA HIS A 303 -33.43 22.67 -0.95
C HIS A 303 -32.92 22.85 0.47
N GLU A 304 -33.23 21.90 1.34
CA GLU A 304 -32.48 21.74 2.58
C GLU A 304 -30.98 21.73 2.22
N PRO A 305 -30.15 22.49 2.96
CA PRO A 305 -28.72 22.46 2.73
C PRO A 305 -28.28 21.01 2.88
N ARG A 306 -27.74 20.42 1.80
CA ARG A 306 -27.17 19.06 1.88
C ARG A 306 -26.11 19.11 2.97
N ARG A 307 -26.27 18.31 4.03
CA ARG A 307 -25.32 18.16 5.15
C ARG A 307 -24.55 16.85 5.01
N LEU A 308 -23.35 16.80 5.59
CA LEU A 308 -22.60 15.55 5.72
C LEU A 308 -23.31 14.62 6.71
N THR A 309 -23.39 13.32 6.39
CA THR A 309 -23.89 12.31 7.32
C THR A 309 -22.95 12.14 8.53
N ARG A 310 -23.42 11.55 9.64
CA ARG A 310 -22.61 11.33 10.86
C ARG A 310 -21.28 10.61 10.56
N ILE A 311 -21.31 9.55 9.74
CA ILE A 311 -20.09 8.82 9.33
C ILE A 311 -19.18 9.68 8.44
N GLN A 312 -19.74 10.51 7.56
CA GLN A 312 -18.94 11.37 6.68
C GLN A 312 -18.27 12.49 7.48
N LYS A 313 -18.96 13.05 8.49
CA LYS A 313 -18.38 14.00 9.46
C LYS A 313 -17.23 13.36 10.25
N ALA A 314 -17.41 12.14 10.75
CA ALA A 314 -16.33 11.41 11.43
C ALA A 314 -15.16 11.11 10.49
N CYS A 315 -15.44 10.74 9.23
CA CYS A 315 -14.44 10.50 8.20
C CYS A 315 -13.64 11.78 7.88
N LEU A 316 -14.33 12.91 7.75
CA LEU A 316 -13.72 14.23 7.56
C LEU A 316 -12.77 14.55 8.72
N GLN A 317 -13.23 14.39 9.96
CA GLN A 317 -12.41 14.65 11.15
C GLN A 317 -11.16 13.78 11.17
N PHE A 318 -11.27 12.49 10.89
CA PHE A 318 -10.11 11.60 10.81
C PHE A 318 -9.13 12.04 9.71
N CYS A 319 -9.62 12.33 8.49
CA CYS A 319 -8.78 12.87 7.41
C CYS A 319 -8.05 14.15 7.82
N ILE A 320 -8.70 15.08 8.52
CA ILE A 320 -8.07 16.29 9.03
C ILE A 320 -6.97 15.98 10.07
N GLN A 321 -7.18 15.01 10.96
CA GLN A 321 -6.14 14.58 11.89
C GLN A 321 -4.96 13.89 11.19
N LEU A 322 -5.17 13.23 10.05
CA LEU A 322 -4.09 12.71 9.22
C LEU A 322 -3.27 13.84 8.57
N LEU A 323 -3.93 14.89 8.09
CA LEU A 323 -3.30 16.04 7.44
C LEU A 323 -2.58 16.97 8.42
N ASN A 324 -3.04 17.06 9.67
CA ASN A 324 -2.50 17.95 10.71
C ASN A 324 -1.28 17.34 11.42
N GLN A 325 -0.30 16.84 10.65
CA GLN A 325 0.96 16.31 11.17
C GLN A 325 2.15 17.12 10.64
N SER A 326 3.11 17.41 11.51
CA SER A 326 4.45 17.84 11.10
C SER A 326 5.36 16.61 10.99
N ILE A 327 6.08 16.44 9.88
CA ILE A 327 7.16 15.46 9.79
C ILE A 327 8.21 15.81 10.86
N THR A 328 8.47 14.86 11.75
CA THR A 328 9.62 14.90 12.67
C THR A 328 10.84 14.27 11.99
N ARG A 329 11.98 14.10 12.68
CA ARG A 329 13.23 13.58 12.06
C ARG A 329 13.08 12.23 11.30
N GLN A 330 12.00 11.48 11.52
CA GLN A 330 11.69 10.22 10.81
C GLN A 330 10.44 10.38 9.93
N LYS A 331 10.60 10.15 8.61
CA LYS A 331 9.54 10.28 7.58
C LYS A 331 8.30 9.42 7.89
N TYR A 332 8.51 8.20 8.39
CA TYR A 332 7.46 7.22 8.70
C TYR A 332 6.77 7.43 10.06
N ASN A 333 6.98 8.58 10.70
CA ASN A 333 6.08 9.02 11.77
C ASN A 333 4.79 9.62 11.21
N SER A 334 4.75 9.94 9.91
CA SER A 334 3.52 10.36 9.26
C SER A 334 2.72 9.15 8.78
N LEU A 335 1.46 9.09 9.21
CA LEU A 335 0.53 8.01 8.83
C LEU A 335 0.24 8.01 7.34
N LEU A 336 0.12 9.20 6.75
CA LEU A 336 -0.08 9.37 5.31
C LEU A 336 1.11 8.78 4.55
N VAL A 337 2.35 9.04 4.99
CA VAL A 337 3.55 8.47 4.37
C VAL A 337 3.60 6.96 4.50
N CYS A 338 3.16 6.39 5.63
CA CYS A 338 3.08 4.93 5.82
C CYS A 338 2.11 4.29 4.82
N ALA A 339 0.88 4.80 4.74
CA ALA A 339 -0.13 4.27 3.82
C ALA A 339 0.26 4.48 2.35
N LEU A 340 0.82 5.65 2.02
CA LEU A 340 1.34 5.96 0.69
C LEU A 340 2.48 5.02 0.25
N ALA A 341 3.34 4.59 1.18
CA ALA A 341 4.37 3.59 0.87
C ALA A 341 3.76 2.24 0.45
N VAL A 342 2.69 1.80 1.12
CA VAL A 342 1.95 0.59 0.73
C VAL A 342 1.29 0.77 -0.64
N LEU A 343 0.73 1.95 -0.92
CA LEU A 343 0.22 2.27 -2.26
C LEU A 343 1.31 2.29 -3.33
N GLY A 344 2.60 2.37 -2.96
CA GLY A 344 3.74 2.25 -3.88
C GLY A 344 4.03 0.81 -4.31
N VAL A 345 3.44 -0.20 -3.67
CA VAL A 345 3.69 -1.63 -3.94
C VAL A 345 2.88 -2.11 -5.15
N LYS A 346 3.46 -3.05 -5.91
CA LYS A 346 2.81 -3.81 -6.98
C LYS A 346 2.88 -5.31 -6.70
N LYS A 347 2.16 -6.10 -7.51
CA LYS A 347 2.27 -7.57 -7.56
C LYS A 347 3.72 -8.02 -7.67
N THR A 348 4.47 -7.37 -8.57
CA THR A 348 5.93 -7.51 -8.74
C THR A 348 6.55 -6.11 -8.79
N GLY A 349 7.59 -5.85 -8.00
CA GLY A 349 8.30 -4.57 -7.99
C GLY A 349 7.52 -3.38 -7.43
N TRP A 350 7.89 -2.17 -7.85
CA TRP A 350 7.38 -0.91 -7.28
C TRP A 350 6.64 -0.07 -8.33
N LYS A 351 5.72 0.79 -7.88
CA LYS A 351 5.11 1.81 -8.76
C LYS A 351 6.17 2.82 -9.18
N GLY A 352 6.31 2.98 -10.49
CA GLY A 352 7.29 3.86 -11.11
C GLY A 352 6.80 5.31 -11.24
N PRO A 353 7.61 6.17 -11.87
CA PRO A 353 7.33 7.60 -12.02
C PRO A 353 6.08 7.91 -12.87
N GLU A 354 5.57 6.96 -13.64
CA GLU A 354 4.35 7.15 -14.41
C GLU A 354 3.08 6.83 -13.62
N GLN A 355 3.18 5.97 -12.60
CA GLN A 355 2.02 5.42 -11.90
C GLN A 355 1.83 5.99 -10.51
N TYR A 356 2.93 6.34 -9.83
CA TYR A 356 2.85 6.85 -8.47
C TYR A 356 2.50 8.34 -8.37
N PRO A 357 3.07 9.25 -9.18
CA PRO A 357 2.71 10.67 -9.11
C PRO A 357 1.22 10.98 -9.32
N PRO A 358 0.46 10.29 -10.20
CA PRO A 358 -0.99 10.43 -10.26
C PRO A 358 -1.70 10.13 -8.93
N ILE A 359 -1.28 9.09 -8.21
CA ILE A 359 -1.80 8.75 -6.87
C ILE A 359 -1.53 9.90 -5.90
N LEU A 360 -0.29 10.40 -5.87
CA LEU A 360 0.09 11.51 -5.01
C LEU A 360 -0.71 12.79 -5.33
N SER A 361 -0.88 13.09 -6.62
CA SER A 361 -1.66 14.24 -7.10
C SER A 361 -3.12 14.15 -6.68
N ALA A 362 -3.74 12.97 -6.81
CA ALA A 362 -5.09 12.71 -6.35
C ALA A 362 -5.22 12.93 -4.83
N VAL A 363 -4.29 12.36 -4.04
CA VAL A 363 -4.27 12.55 -2.58
C VAL A 363 -4.17 14.03 -2.22
N ILE A 364 -3.26 14.78 -2.85
CA ILE A 364 -3.09 16.22 -2.62
C ILE A 364 -4.35 16.99 -3.00
N LYS A 365 -4.92 16.76 -4.19
CA LYS A 365 -6.08 17.51 -4.66
C LYS A 365 -7.30 17.25 -3.76
N VAL A 366 -7.56 16.00 -3.41
CA VAL A 366 -8.64 15.63 -2.48
C VAL A 366 -8.39 16.19 -1.07
N ALA A 367 -7.15 16.18 -0.57
CA ALA A 367 -6.81 16.79 0.72
C ALA A 367 -7.19 18.27 0.77
N ARG A 368 -7.00 19.01 -0.33
CA ARG A 368 -7.39 20.43 -0.40
C ARG A 368 -8.90 20.60 -0.27
N PHE A 369 -9.70 19.76 -0.90
CA PHE A 369 -11.15 19.78 -0.74
C PHE A 369 -11.59 19.44 0.69
N ILE A 370 -10.98 18.42 1.30
CA ILE A 370 -11.22 18.03 2.70
C ILE A 370 -10.93 19.21 3.66
N VAL A 371 -9.80 19.91 3.47
CA VAL A 371 -9.44 21.06 4.31
C VAL A 371 -10.43 22.20 4.18
N VAL A 372 -10.87 22.50 2.95
CA VAL A 372 -11.88 23.55 2.74
C VAL A 372 -13.25 23.12 3.27
N GLN A 373 -13.64 21.86 3.11
CA GLN A 373 -14.88 21.32 3.68
C GLN A 373 -14.90 21.44 5.21
N GLN A 374 -13.79 21.11 5.88
CA GLN A 374 -13.70 21.27 7.33
C GLN A 374 -13.96 22.70 7.80
N VAL A 375 -13.60 23.69 6.99
CA VAL A 375 -13.87 25.08 7.29
C VAL A 375 -15.35 25.42 7.15
N LEU A 376 -16.02 24.87 6.15
CA LEU A 376 -17.47 25.02 6.00
C LEU A 376 -18.21 24.46 7.22
N GLU A 377 -17.87 23.25 7.65
CA GLU A 377 -18.47 22.62 8.85
C GLU A 377 -18.22 23.43 10.14
N LEU A 378 -17.07 24.10 10.27
CA LEU A 378 -16.78 24.96 11.43
C LEU A 378 -17.50 26.31 11.36
N SER A 379 -17.95 26.72 10.17
CA SER A 379 -18.65 27.97 9.95
C SER A 379 -20.18 27.84 9.94
N GLU A 380 -20.69 26.62 9.83
CA GLU A 380 -22.14 26.33 9.80
C GLU A 380 -22.84 26.73 11.11
N PRO A 381 -22.33 26.39 12.33
CA PRO A 381 -22.99 26.80 13.58
C PRO A 381 -23.01 28.31 13.82
N LEU A 382 -22.18 29.06 13.10
CA LEU A 382 -22.10 30.53 13.20
C LEU A 382 -23.05 31.22 12.23
N ARG A 383 -23.47 30.56 11.15
CA ARG A 383 -24.46 31.10 10.20
C ARG A 383 -25.89 30.95 10.72
N GLU A 384 -26.18 29.88 11.44
CA GLU A 384 -27.49 29.64 12.05
C GLU A 384 -27.76 30.69 13.15
N ALA A 385 -26.78 30.95 14.01
CA ALA A 385 -26.87 31.98 15.05
C ALA A 385 -26.94 33.43 14.52
N GLU A 386 -26.45 33.71 13.31
CA GLU A 386 -26.58 35.03 12.67
C GLU A 386 -27.99 35.24 12.06
N PHE A 387 -28.72 34.17 11.76
CA PHE A 387 -30.07 34.23 11.17
C PHE A 387 -31.18 34.37 12.23
N GLU A 388 -30.91 33.95 13.46
CA GLU A 388 -31.82 34.15 14.62
C GLU A 388 -31.72 35.54 15.25
N GLY A 389 -30.67 36.30 14.94
CA GLY A 389 -30.41 37.63 15.48
C GLY A 389 -30.85 38.76 14.54
N ASP A 390 -32.12 38.81 14.15
CA ASP A 390 -32.64 39.90 13.31
C ASP A 390 -32.88 41.16 14.18
N SER A 391 -31.80 41.87 14.51
CA SER A 391 -31.89 43.27 14.95
C SER A 391 -31.48 44.18 13.80
N VAL A 392 -32.50 44.73 13.14
CA VAL A 392 -32.44 45.83 12.19
C VAL A 392 -31.60 46.98 12.78
N TYR A 393 -30.69 47.51 11.97
CA TYR A 393 -29.73 48.61 12.23
C TYR A 393 -28.40 48.26 12.93
N GLU A 394 -27.38 47.82 12.16
CA GLU A 394 -26.10 48.54 12.00
C GLU A 394 -25.06 47.78 11.12
N SER A 395 -24.72 48.40 9.98
CA SER A 395 -23.36 48.52 9.43
C SER A 395 -22.45 47.30 9.19
N ASP A 396 -22.54 46.75 7.97
CA ASP A 396 -21.46 46.49 6.99
C ASP A 396 -20.11 45.86 7.44
N SER A 397 -20.09 45.04 8.51
CA SER A 397 -18.82 44.48 9.01
C SER A 397 -18.86 43.04 9.58
N GLY A 398 -20.02 42.40 9.68
CA GLY A 398 -20.18 41.06 10.29
C GLY A 398 -19.47 39.90 9.57
N GLY A 399 -19.31 39.95 8.24
CA GLY A 399 -18.71 38.84 7.47
C GLY A 399 -17.17 38.75 7.49
N ARG A 400 -16.45 39.77 8.00
CA ARG A 400 -14.97 39.83 7.93
C ARG A 400 -14.25 38.93 8.95
N PRO A 401 -14.69 38.79 10.21
CA PRO A 401 -14.01 37.95 11.20
C PRO A 401 -14.08 36.45 10.87
N LEU A 402 -15.24 35.98 10.39
CA LEU A 402 -15.45 34.58 10.01
C LEU A 402 -14.56 34.19 8.84
N LEU A 403 -14.59 34.95 7.74
CA LEU A 403 -13.73 34.73 6.58
C LEU A 403 -12.25 34.72 6.95
N LYS A 404 -11.83 35.61 7.87
CA LYS A 404 -10.45 35.68 8.38
C LYS A 404 -10.07 34.43 9.18
N ARG A 405 -10.96 33.90 10.04
CA ARG A 405 -10.74 32.64 10.77
C ARG A 405 -10.69 31.44 9.83
N CYS A 406 -11.59 31.37 8.86
CA CYS A 406 -11.64 30.36 7.81
C CYS A 406 -10.32 30.31 7.01
N LEU A 407 -9.86 31.48 6.55
CA LEU A 407 -8.61 31.60 5.81
C LEU A 407 -7.39 31.23 6.68
N GLN A 408 -7.35 31.65 7.95
CA GLN A 408 -6.28 31.27 8.88
C GLN A 408 -6.22 29.76 9.15
N PHE A 409 -7.38 29.09 9.23
CA PHE A 409 -7.45 27.65 9.41
C PHE A 409 -6.90 26.91 8.18
N VAL A 410 -7.37 27.25 6.97
CA VAL A 410 -6.86 26.68 5.73
C VAL A 410 -5.35 26.90 5.62
N GLN A 411 -4.90 28.15 5.84
CA GLN A 411 -3.49 28.51 5.82
C GLN A 411 -2.67 27.62 6.77
N LYS A 412 -3.12 27.45 8.02
CA LYS A 412 -2.42 26.64 9.03
C LYS A 412 -2.30 25.17 8.64
N ILE A 413 -3.36 24.55 8.12
CA ILE A 413 -3.31 23.14 7.71
C ILE A 413 -2.49 22.97 6.43
N ILE A 414 -2.73 23.80 5.41
CA ILE A 414 -1.98 23.76 4.15
C ILE A 414 -0.49 24.01 4.37
N ASP A 415 -0.14 24.93 5.27
CA ASP A 415 1.25 25.16 5.65
C ASP A 415 1.88 23.93 6.29
N LYS A 416 1.18 23.25 7.21
CA LYS A 416 1.71 22.03 7.83
C LYS A 416 1.78 20.85 6.88
N PHE A 417 0.88 20.77 5.89
CA PHE A 417 0.72 19.58 5.07
C PHE A 417 1.47 19.66 3.72
N ILE A 418 1.23 20.70 2.93
CA ILE A 418 1.64 20.80 1.51
C ILE A 418 2.77 21.79 1.27
N VAL A 419 2.82 22.90 2.00
CA VAL A 419 3.75 23.99 1.69
C VAL A 419 5.20 23.56 1.89
N ARG A 420 6.10 23.97 1.00
CA ARG A 420 7.54 23.68 1.12
C ARG A 420 8.20 24.51 2.23
N GLY A 421 9.14 23.91 2.95
CA GLY A 421 9.89 24.56 4.04
C GLY A 421 9.21 24.55 5.42
N SER A 422 8.03 23.95 5.55
CA SER A 422 7.27 23.82 6.82
C SER A 422 7.29 22.39 7.42
N TYR A 423 8.21 21.53 6.99
CA TYR A 423 8.33 20.13 7.45
C TYR A 423 7.04 19.29 7.28
N GLY A 424 6.28 19.48 6.20
CA GLY A 424 5.05 18.71 5.94
C GLY A 424 5.29 17.39 5.20
N PRO A 425 4.40 16.37 5.36
CA PRO A 425 4.52 14.99 4.81
C PRO A 425 4.75 14.91 3.30
N MET A 426 4.44 15.97 2.57
CA MET A 426 4.44 15.99 1.10
C MET A 426 5.66 16.68 0.48
N GLN A 427 6.68 17.03 1.28
CA GLN A 427 7.98 17.57 0.83
C GLN A 427 8.95 16.43 0.44
#